data_AF-A0A9P0JJG6-F1
#
_entry.id   AF-A0A9P0JJG6-F1
#
_cell.length_a   1.000
_cell.length_b   1.000
_cell.length_c   1.000
_cell.angle_alpha   90.00
_cell.angle_beta   90.00
_cell.angle_gamma   90.00
#
_symmetry.space_group_name_H-M   'P 1'
#
loop_
_entity.id
_entity.type
_entity.pdbx_description
1 polymer ?
#
loop_
_entity_poly.entity_id
_entity_poly.type
_entity_poly.pdbx_seq_one_letter_code
_entity_poly.pdbx_strand_id
1 'polypeptide(L)'
;MMPMMHLSSSDEDLEELNELFEVPKNENFCEETEPQFNDQQFLGHFRISREVATQLSNRYEASQYYHYQKGDSEKISPFKTVVAFLWYASNEAASLRDVSDRFGITISSLHKIVKRFTYFLSNLSAEFIKWPTNEEKIEIESHFRQDEFPGIIGVIDGTHIEIDKPQDDPDSYRNRKHFFSIHAQVVCDHKR
;
A
#
# COMPACT_ATOMS: atom_id res chain seq x y z
N MET A 1 37.28 -10.08 -36.67
CA MET A 1 35.97 -10.74 -36.77
C MET A 1 35.95 -11.87 -35.76
N MET A 2 35.48 -11.60 -34.54
CA MET A 2 35.33 -12.63 -33.50
C MET A 2 34.03 -13.41 -33.78
N PRO A 3 33.99 -14.74 -33.57
CA PRO A 3 32.75 -15.49 -33.72
C PRO A 3 31.83 -15.19 -32.55
N MET A 4 30.57 -14.85 -32.82
CA MET A 4 29.52 -14.90 -31.81
C MET A 4 29.29 -16.37 -31.44
N MET A 5 29.57 -16.73 -30.18
CA MET A 5 29.03 -17.96 -29.60
C MET A 5 27.53 -17.76 -29.45
N HIS A 6 26.73 -18.50 -30.22
CA HIS A 6 25.33 -18.72 -29.92
C HIS A 6 25.24 -19.64 -28.70
N LEU A 7 24.99 -19.06 -27.52
CA LEU A 7 24.44 -19.80 -26.40
C LEU A 7 22.96 -20.00 -26.68
N SER A 8 22.61 -21.20 -27.11
CA SER A 8 21.25 -21.73 -27.05
C SER A 8 20.96 -21.98 -25.57
N SER A 9 20.29 -21.07 -24.87
CA SER A 9 19.76 -21.36 -23.53
C SER A 9 18.54 -22.26 -23.70
N SER A 10 18.67 -23.51 -23.30
CA SER A 10 17.53 -24.42 -23.20
C SER A 10 16.63 -23.99 -22.03
N ASP A 11 15.34 -24.33 -22.04
CA ASP A 11 14.44 -24.05 -20.92
C ASP A 11 14.89 -24.77 -19.63
N GLU A 12 15.63 -25.90 -19.76
CA GLU A 12 16.27 -26.61 -18.65
C GLU A 12 17.36 -25.76 -17.97
N ASP A 13 18.14 -24.99 -18.74
CA ASP A 13 19.16 -24.08 -18.18
C ASP A 13 18.52 -22.93 -17.37
N LEU A 14 17.30 -22.52 -17.73
CA LEU A 14 16.53 -21.48 -17.02
C LEU A 14 15.87 -22.02 -15.74
N GLU A 15 15.45 -23.29 -15.75
CA GLU A 15 14.96 -23.99 -14.55
C GLU A 15 16.10 -24.22 -13.54
N GLU A 16 17.27 -24.69 -13.98
CA GLU A 16 18.45 -24.85 -13.12
C GLU A 16 18.94 -23.51 -12.53
N LEU A 17 18.88 -22.43 -13.31
CA LEU A 17 19.18 -21.09 -12.79
C LEU A 17 18.15 -20.63 -11.74
N ASN A 18 16.86 -20.94 -11.91
CA ASN A 18 15.84 -20.60 -10.91
C ASN A 18 16.04 -21.37 -9.59
N GLU A 19 16.45 -22.64 -9.64
CA GLU A 19 16.77 -23.43 -8.44
C GLU A 19 18.03 -22.92 -7.72
N LEU A 20 19.04 -22.46 -8.47
CA LEU A 20 20.27 -21.89 -7.90
C LEU A 20 20.08 -20.51 -7.23
N PHE A 21 18.95 -19.84 -7.47
CA PHE A 21 18.60 -18.54 -6.88
C PHE A 21 17.35 -18.58 -5.97
N GLU A 22 16.98 -19.75 -5.45
CA GLU A 22 16.00 -19.80 -4.35
C GLU A 22 16.59 -19.17 -3.09
N VAL A 23 16.39 -17.86 -2.96
CA VAL A 23 16.63 -17.13 -1.72
C VAL A 23 15.58 -17.62 -0.72
N PRO A 24 15.97 -18.15 0.45
CA PRO A 24 15.01 -18.57 1.47
C PRO A 24 14.11 -17.39 1.82
N LYS A 25 12.82 -17.52 1.52
CA LYS A 25 11.81 -16.54 1.92
C LYS A 25 11.41 -16.83 3.35
N ASN A 26 10.85 -15.83 4.02
CA ASN A 26 10.23 -16.06 5.32
C ASN A 26 8.90 -16.79 5.04
N GLU A 27 8.97 -18.12 4.98
CA GLU A 27 7.80 -18.95 4.73
C GLU A 27 6.74 -18.68 5.80
N ASN A 28 5.47 -18.71 5.38
CA ASN A 28 4.33 -18.67 6.27
C ASN A 28 4.18 -17.42 7.17
N PHE A 29 4.72 -16.25 6.80
CA PHE A 29 4.53 -15.04 7.62
C PHE A 29 3.04 -14.73 7.90
N CYS A 30 2.16 -14.78 6.89
CA CYS A 30 0.73 -14.53 7.09
C CYS A 30 0.00 -15.66 7.80
N GLU A 31 0.53 -16.88 7.67
CA GLU A 31 -0.11 -18.10 8.12
C GLU A 31 0.28 -18.45 9.57
N GLU A 32 1.49 -18.07 9.98
CA GLU A 32 2.08 -18.44 11.28
C GLU A 32 2.47 -17.22 12.13
N THR A 33 3.10 -16.19 11.56
CA THR A 33 3.67 -15.07 12.35
C THR A 33 2.64 -13.97 12.63
N GLU A 34 2.02 -13.46 11.56
CA GLU A 34 1.04 -12.38 11.60
C GLU A 34 -0.13 -12.68 12.57
N PRO A 35 -0.71 -13.90 12.61
CA PRO A 35 -1.81 -14.21 13.53
C PRO A 35 -1.43 -14.15 15.01
N GLN A 36 -0.12 -14.18 15.33
CA GLN A 36 0.36 -14.04 16.71
C GLN A 36 0.46 -12.58 17.17
N PHE A 37 0.32 -11.62 16.26
CA PHE A 37 0.34 -10.20 16.63
C PHE A 37 -0.93 -9.82 17.40
N ASN A 38 -0.73 -9.19 18.55
CA ASN A 38 -1.81 -8.47 19.22
C ASN A 38 -2.20 -7.20 18.44
N ASP A 39 -3.31 -6.57 18.82
CA ASP A 39 -3.85 -5.43 18.08
C ASP A 39 -2.89 -4.23 18.01
N GLN A 40 -2.09 -4.00 19.05
CA GLN A 40 -1.10 -2.92 19.05
C GLN A 40 0.05 -3.21 18.10
N GLN A 41 0.53 -4.45 18.07
CA GLN A 41 1.57 -4.90 17.14
C GLN A 41 1.07 -4.83 15.69
N PHE A 42 -0.15 -5.31 15.44
CA PHE A 42 -0.78 -5.24 14.12
C PHE A 42 -0.90 -3.79 13.66
N LEU A 43 -1.47 -2.92 14.50
CA LEU A 43 -1.60 -1.49 14.20
C LEU A 43 -0.25 -0.82 13.96
N GLY A 44 0.78 -1.20 14.72
CA GLY A 44 2.14 -0.68 14.54
C GLY A 44 2.75 -1.03 13.18
N HIS A 45 2.53 -2.26 12.70
CA HIS A 45 3.07 -2.73 11.42
C HIS A 45 2.27 -2.28 10.19
N PHE A 46 0.94 -2.28 10.30
CA PHE A 46 0.03 -2.09 9.16
C PHE A 46 -0.71 -0.74 9.17
N ARG A 47 -0.55 0.06 10.23
CA ARG A 47 -1.12 1.42 10.42
C ARG A 47 -2.65 1.49 10.42
N ILE A 48 -3.33 0.36 10.35
CA ILE A 48 -4.78 0.20 10.52
C ILE A 48 -5.06 -0.98 11.46
N SER A 49 -6.26 -1.02 12.02
CA SER A 49 -6.66 -2.16 12.86
C SER A 49 -6.85 -3.43 12.01
N ARG A 50 -6.70 -4.60 12.66
CA ARG A 50 -6.97 -5.90 12.04
C ARG A 50 -8.39 -5.96 11.46
N GLU A 51 -9.35 -5.42 12.19
CA GLU A 51 -10.74 -5.35 11.75
C GLU A 51 -10.88 -4.59 10.41
N VAL A 52 -10.28 -3.39 10.29
CA VAL A 52 -10.33 -2.61 9.05
C VAL A 52 -9.62 -3.35 7.92
N ALA A 53 -8.47 -3.99 8.20
CA ALA A 53 -7.78 -4.82 7.21
C ALA A 53 -8.65 -5.99 6.72
N THR A 54 -9.36 -6.67 7.62
CA THR A 54 -10.29 -7.75 7.29
C THR A 54 -11.48 -7.23 6.46
N GLN A 55 -12.05 -6.08 6.82
CA GLN A 55 -13.14 -5.47 6.05
C GLN A 55 -12.67 -5.09 4.63
N LEU A 56 -11.47 -4.51 4.50
CA LEU A 56 -10.86 -4.21 3.20
C LEU A 56 -10.61 -5.49 2.39
N SER A 57 -10.15 -6.56 3.03
CA SER A 57 -9.94 -7.87 2.41
C SER A 57 -11.24 -8.41 1.81
N ASN A 58 -12.33 -8.40 2.60
CA ASN A 58 -13.64 -8.89 2.14
C ASN A 58 -14.18 -8.05 0.97
N ARG A 59 -14.05 -6.72 1.04
CA ARG A 59 -14.45 -5.83 -0.06
C ARG A 59 -13.59 -6.04 -1.31
N TYR A 60 -12.28 -6.26 -1.13
CA TYR A 60 -11.37 -6.52 -2.23
C TYR A 60 -11.70 -7.86 -2.92
N GLU A 61 -11.94 -8.91 -2.13
CA GLU A 61 -12.37 -10.23 -2.62
C GLU A 61 -13.65 -10.14 -3.45
N ALA A 62 -14.66 -9.40 -2.97
CA ALA A 62 -15.92 -9.19 -3.68
C ALA A 62 -15.80 -8.30 -4.93
N SER A 63 -14.66 -7.65 -5.14
CA SER A 63 -14.47 -6.71 -6.25
C SER A 63 -13.99 -7.38 -7.53
N GLN A 64 -14.16 -6.68 -8.66
CA GLN A 64 -13.58 -7.08 -9.95
C GLN A 64 -12.03 -7.10 -9.95
N TYR A 65 -11.38 -6.41 -9.01
CA TYR A 65 -9.91 -6.29 -8.97
C TYR A 65 -9.21 -7.56 -8.49
N TYR A 66 -9.89 -8.39 -7.69
CA TYR A 66 -9.34 -9.66 -7.21
C TYR A 66 -9.38 -10.77 -8.27
N HIS A 67 -10.47 -10.81 -9.05
CA HIS A 67 -10.76 -11.88 -10.00
C HIS A 67 -9.93 -11.84 -11.30
N TYR A 68 -9.03 -10.87 -11.47
CA TYR A 68 -8.23 -10.68 -12.69
C TYR A 68 -7.00 -11.62 -12.81
N GLN A 69 -6.94 -12.76 -12.11
CA GLN A 69 -5.78 -13.64 -12.16
C GLN A 69 -5.93 -14.72 -13.24
N LYS A 70 -5.14 -14.62 -14.32
CA LYS A 70 -4.90 -15.69 -15.30
C LYS A 70 -3.62 -16.45 -14.92
N GLY A 71 -3.70 -17.77 -14.82
CA GLY A 71 -2.55 -18.68 -14.62
C GLY A 71 -2.85 -19.84 -13.68
N ASP A 72 -1.98 -20.86 -13.68
CA ASP A 72 -2.08 -22.08 -12.86
C ASP A 72 -1.46 -21.96 -11.45
N SER A 73 -0.89 -20.79 -11.12
CA SER A 73 -0.32 -20.54 -9.79
C SER A 73 -1.41 -20.42 -8.71
N GLU A 74 -1.10 -20.89 -7.50
CA GLU A 74 -1.97 -20.74 -6.35
C GLU A 74 -2.33 -19.26 -6.11
N LYS A 75 -3.62 -18.98 -5.94
CA LYS A 75 -4.10 -17.61 -5.77
C LYS A 75 -3.69 -17.10 -4.39
N ILE A 76 -2.96 -15.98 -4.37
CA ILE A 76 -2.65 -15.24 -3.14
C ILE A 76 -3.98 -14.81 -2.51
N SER A 77 -4.18 -15.15 -1.23
CA SER A 77 -5.43 -14.84 -0.53
C SER A 77 -5.70 -13.32 -0.49
N PRO A 78 -6.98 -12.89 -0.42
CA PRO A 78 -7.32 -11.47 -0.36
C PRO A 78 -6.68 -10.78 0.85
N PHE A 79 -6.68 -11.43 2.02
CA PHE A 79 -6.09 -10.86 3.22
C PHE A 79 -4.58 -10.69 3.08
N LYS A 80 -3.87 -11.71 2.58
CA LYS A 80 -2.43 -11.65 2.29
C LYS A 80 -2.09 -10.53 1.30
N THR A 81 -2.96 -10.30 0.31
CA THR A 81 -2.85 -9.17 -0.62
C THR A 81 -2.92 -7.82 0.12
N VAL A 82 -3.90 -7.66 1.02
CA VAL A 82 -4.08 -6.43 1.82
C VAL A 82 -2.86 -6.18 2.72
N VAL A 83 -2.44 -7.16 3.53
CA VAL A 83 -1.35 -6.95 4.48
C VAL A 83 0.01 -6.78 3.81
N ALA A 84 0.26 -7.44 2.66
CA ALA A 84 1.47 -7.21 1.87
C ALA A 84 1.51 -5.78 1.29
N PHE A 85 0.36 -5.29 0.78
CA PHE A 85 0.24 -3.90 0.34
C PHE A 85 0.47 -2.92 1.48
N LEU A 86 -0.18 -3.13 2.62
CA LEU A 86 -0.06 -2.24 3.79
C LEU A 86 1.36 -2.21 4.32
N TRP A 87 2.05 -3.36 4.35
CA TRP A 87 3.45 -3.41 4.74
C TRP A 87 4.31 -2.55 3.81
N TYR A 88 4.13 -2.69 2.50
CA TYR A 88 4.84 -1.88 1.51
C TYR A 88 4.53 -0.37 1.67
N ALA A 89 3.27 0.00 1.82
CA ALA A 89 2.85 1.40 1.87
C ALA A 89 3.16 2.10 3.22
N SER A 90 3.23 1.35 4.31
CA SER A 90 3.35 1.91 5.67
C SER A 90 4.78 2.01 6.19
N ASN A 91 5.73 1.35 5.54
CA ASN A 91 7.11 1.22 6.00
C ASN A 91 8.05 1.88 4.98
N GLU A 92 8.53 3.08 5.30
CA GLU A 92 9.32 3.95 4.42
C GLU A 92 10.56 3.27 3.81
N ALA A 93 11.18 2.32 4.52
CA ALA A 93 12.36 1.60 4.07
C ALA A 93 12.06 0.26 3.36
N ALA A 94 10.79 -0.13 3.20
CA ALA A 94 10.45 -1.44 2.65
C ALA A 94 10.54 -1.44 1.11
N SER A 95 11.51 -2.17 0.57
CA SER A 95 11.57 -2.40 -0.87
C SER A 95 10.59 -3.50 -1.30
N LEU A 96 10.25 -3.54 -2.59
CA LEU A 96 9.47 -4.67 -3.14
C LEU A 96 10.14 -6.03 -2.85
N ARG A 97 11.48 -6.08 -2.79
CA ARG A 97 12.22 -7.30 -2.45
C ARG A 97 11.97 -7.72 -1.01
N ASP A 98 12.12 -6.80 -0.06
CA ASP A 98 11.94 -7.10 1.38
C ASP A 98 10.53 -7.61 1.69
N VAL A 99 9.53 -7.01 1.04
CA VAL A 99 8.13 -7.42 1.20
C VAL A 99 7.87 -8.74 0.46
N SER A 100 8.44 -8.92 -0.73
CA SER A 100 8.36 -10.18 -1.47
C SER A 100 8.90 -11.36 -0.65
N ASP A 101 10.06 -11.18 -0.04
CA ASP A 101 10.73 -12.20 0.77
C ASP A 101 9.96 -12.45 2.08
N ARG A 102 9.44 -11.39 2.72
CA ARG A 102 8.65 -11.52 3.95
C ARG A 102 7.34 -12.27 3.77
N PHE A 103 6.62 -12.01 2.67
CA PHE A 103 5.29 -12.58 2.45
C PHE A 103 5.32 -13.87 1.62
N GLY A 104 6.49 -14.34 1.19
CA GLY A 104 6.59 -15.50 0.31
C GLY A 104 5.98 -15.26 -1.08
N ILE A 105 5.93 -14.01 -1.54
CA ILE A 105 5.36 -13.64 -2.84
C ILE A 105 6.52 -13.47 -3.84
N THR A 106 6.27 -13.48 -5.16
CA THR A 106 7.29 -13.06 -6.15
C THR A 106 7.27 -11.54 -6.31
N ILE A 107 8.41 -10.93 -6.60
CA ILE A 107 8.52 -9.46 -6.78
C ILE A 107 7.52 -8.98 -7.85
N SER A 108 7.36 -9.75 -8.93
CA SER A 108 6.43 -9.45 -10.03
C SER A 108 4.96 -9.51 -9.57
N SER A 109 4.59 -10.47 -8.74
CA SER A 109 3.25 -10.57 -8.16
C SER A 109 2.98 -9.45 -7.16
N LEU A 110 3.94 -9.10 -6.31
CA LEU A 110 3.81 -7.99 -5.38
C LEU A 110 3.64 -6.66 -6.12
N HIS A 111 4.41 -6.40 -7.17
CA HIS A 111 4.24 -5.20 -7.99
C HIS A 111 2.83 -5.11 -8.60
N LYS A 112 2.28 -6.25 -9.07
CA LYS A 112 0.88 -6.33 -9.54
C LYS A 112 -0.12 -6.08 -8.41
N ILE A 113 0.15 -6.58 -7.19
CA ILE A 113 -0.66 -6.30 -6.00
C ILE A 113 -0.68 -4.80 -5.72
N VAL A 114 0.48 -4.15 -5.63
CA VAL A 114 0.59 -2.70 -5.36
C VAL A 114 -0.23 -1.91 -6.37
N LYS A 115 -0.05 -2.17 -7.67
CA LYS A 115 -0.79 -1.45 -8.71
C LYS A 115 -2.30 -1.67 -8.62
N ARG A 116 -2.77 -2.92 -8.56
CA ARG A 116 -4.21 -3.24 -8.55
C ARG A 116 -4.90 -2.75 -7.28
N PHE A 117 -4.25 -2.92 -6.13
CA PHE A 117 -4.83 -2.54 -4.85
C PHE A 117 -4.90 -1.01 -4.72
N THR A 118 -3.90 -0.28 -5.23
CA THR A 118 -3.99 1.20 -5.37
C THR A 118 -5.18 1.62 -6.23
N TYR A 119 -5.44 0.97 -7.37
CA TYR A 119 -6.64 1.28 -8.16
C TYR A 119 -7.93 0.96 -7.41
N PHE A 120 -8.00 -0.17 -6.73
CA PHE A 120 -9.15 -0.52 -5.89
C PHE A 120 -9.42 0.56 -4.83
N LEU A 121 -8.40 0.96 -4.05
CA LEU A 121 -8.52 2.01 -3.05
C LEU A 121 -8.90 3.36 -3.65
N SER A 122 -8.31 3.73 -4.80
CA SER A 122 -8.63 4.98 -5.49
C SER A 122 -10.10 5.04 -5.90
N ASN A 123 -10.69 3.93 -6.36
CA ASN A 123 -12.11 3.87 -6.70
C ASN A 123 -13.01 3.85 -5.47
N LEU A 124 -12.50 3.34 -4.34
CA LEU A 124 -13.21 3.33 -3.07
C LEU A 124 -13.17 4.70 -2.37
N SER A 125 -12.18 5.54 -2.68
CA SER A 125 -11.89 6.80 -1.96
C SER A 125 -13.10 7.72 -1.80
N ALA A 126 -13.94 7.88 -2.82
CA ALA A 126 -15.10 8.75 -2.78
C ALA A 126 -16.20 8.30 -1.80
N GLU A 127 -16.19 7.04 -1.36
CA GLU A 127 -17.10 6.53 -0.32
C GLU A 127 -16.69 7.04 1.07
N PHE A 128 -15.39 7.24 1.31
CA PHE A 128 -14.81 7.50 2.63
C PHE A 128 -14.25 8.93 2.80
N ILE A 129 -13.67 9.50 1.74
CA ILE A 129 -13.08 10.84 1.75
C ILE A 129 -14.13 11.82 1.26
N LYS A 130 -14.87 12.42 2.20
CA LYS A 130 -15.97 13.33 1.92
C LYS A 130 -15.81 14.61 2.72
N TRP A 131 -16.30 15.71 2.15
CA TRP A 131 -16.49 16.94 2.91
C TRP A 131 -17.69 16.77 3.84
N PRO A 132 -17.63 17.25 5.10
CA PRO A 132 -18.76 17.11 6.00
C PRO A 132 -20.00 17.82 5.47
N THR A 133 -21.16 17.18 5.70
CA THR A 133 -22.49 17.76 5.52
C THR A 133 -22.71 18.93 6.47
N ASN A 134 -23.80 19.69 6.31
CA ASN A 134 -24.06 20.83 7.18
C ASN A 134 -24.37 20.37 8.62
N GLU A 135 -25.05 19.24 8.76
CA GLU A 135 -25.35 18.60 10.04
C GLU A 135 -24.05 18.15 10.73
N GLU A 136 -23.16 17.47 9.99
CA GLU A 136 -21.85 17.06 10.52
C GLU A 136 -20.98 18.27 10.89
N LYS A 137 -20.99 19.36 10.11
CA LYS A 137 -20.26 20.59 10.48
C LYS A 137 -20.72 21.18 11.80
N ILE A 138 -22.03 21.15 12.08
CA ILE A 138 -22.58 21.63 13.35
C ILE A 138 -22.10 20.73 14.51
N GLU A 139 -22.09 19.41 14.31
CA GLU A 139 -21.56 18.45 15.30
C GLU A 139 -20.07 18.70 15.57
N ILE A 140 -19.27 18.84 14.51
CA ILE A 140 -17.82 19.11 14.60
C ILE A 140 -17.55 20.43 15.32
N GLU A 141 -18.26 21.50 14.95
CA GLU A 141 -18.11 22.82 15.56
C GLU A 141 -18.48 22.80 17.05
N SER A 142 -19.55 22.08 17.41
CA SER A 142 -19.98 21.93 18.80
C SER A 142 -18.91 21.24 19.65
N HIS A 143 -18.22 20.23 19.11
CA HIS A 143 -17.11 19.57 19.80
C HIS A 143 -15.93 20.51 20.00
N PHE A 144 -15.42 21.13 18.92
CA PHE A 144 -14.26 22.01 19.03
C PHE A 144 -14.53 23.27 19.85
N ARG A 145 -15.77 23.76 19.88
CA ARG A 145 -16.17 24.85 20.78
C ARG A 145 -15.99 24.49 22.26
N GLN A 146 -16.22 23.24 22.66
CA GLN A 146 -15.97 22.77 24.03
C GLN A 146 -14.47 22.76 24.36
N ASP A 147 -13.64 22.58 23.35
CA ASP A 147 -12.18 22.64 23.44
C ASP A 147 -11.62 24.07 23.26
N GLU A 148 -12.47 25.10 23.37
CA GLU A 148 -12.12 26.53 23.21
C GLU A 148 -11.72 26.97 21.78
N PHE A 149 -12.07 26.18 20.77
CA PHE A 149 -11.86 26.47 19.33
C PHE A 149 -13.19 26.64 18.57
N PRO A 150 -13.95 27.73 18.79
CA PRO A 150 -15.25 27.93 18.14
C PRO A 150 -15.12 28.15 16.62
N GLY A 151 -16.12 27.68 15.87
CA GLY A 151 -16.18 27.84 14.41
C GLY A 151 -15.34 26.86 13.59
N ILE A 152 -14.66 25.91 14.23
CA ILE A 152 -13.85 24.88 13.53
C ILE A 152 -14.75 23.76 13.01
N ILE A 153 -14.60 23.44 11.72
CA ILE A 153 -15.32 22.34 11.05
C ILE A 153 -14.40 21.20 10.60
N GLY A 154 -13.13 21.26 11.00
CA GLY A 154 -12.10 20.27 10.69
C GLY A 154 -10.69 20.83 10.92
N VAL A 155 -9.74 19.94 11.13
CA VAL A 155 -8.32 20.24 11.33
C VAL A 155 -7.55 19.77 10.11
N ILE A 156 -6.72 20.64 9.53
CA ILE A 156 -5.91 20.33 8.36
C ILE A 156 -4.48 20.03 8.75
N ASP A 157 -3.90 18.99 8.17
CA ASP A 157 -2.47 18.73 8.18
C ASP A 157 -2.02 18.33 6.77
N GLY A 158 -0.71 18.42 6.51
CA GLY A 158 -0.14 18.12 5.20
C GLY A 158 1.23 17.48 5.29
N THR A 159 1.51 16.61 4.32
CA THR A 159 2.81 15.98 4.14
C THR A 159 3.30 16.10 2.70
N HIS A 160 4.61 16.08 2.52
CA HIS A 160 5.23 16.08 1.20
C HIS A 160 5.54 14.65 0.80
N ILE A 161 4.93 14.19 -0.29
CA ILE A 161 5.26 12.93 -0.94
C ILE A 161 6.38 13.23 -1.92
N GLU A 162 7.58 12.73 -1.64
CA GLU A 162 8.73 12.88 -2.54
C GLU A 162 8.46 12.22 -3.89
N ILE A 163 8.87 12.90 -4.96
CA ILE A 163 8.77 12.42 -6.34
C ILE A 163 10.08 12.64 -7.06
N ASP A 164 10.29 11.88 -8.13
CA ASP A 164 11.33 12.22 -9.11
C ASP A 164 11.07 13.59 -9.71
N LYS A 165 12.15 14.25 -10.16
CA LYS A 165 12.05 15.54 -10.84
C LYS A 165 11.09 15.43 -12.03
N PRO A 166 9.96 16.17 -12.04
CA PRO A 166 9.04 16.11 -13.17
C PRO A 166 9.68 16.77 -14.39
N GLN A 167 9.31 16.27 -15.57
CA GLN A 167 9.78 16.82 -16.85
C GLN A 167 9.12 18.17 -17.13
N ASP A 168 7.82 18.27 -16.82
CA ASP A 168 7.02 19.47 -16.98
C ASP A 168 7.00 20.28 -15.69
N ASP A 169 7.33 21.58 -15.79
CA ASP A 169 7.28 22.56 -14.70
C ASP A 169 7.90 22.09 -13.36
N PRO A 170 9.19 21.69 -13.34
CA PRO A 170 9.84 21.16 -12.14
C PRO A 170 9.89 22.13 -10.96
N ASP A 171 9.93 23.44 -11.22
CA ASP A 171 10.01 24.44 -10.17
C ASP A 171 8.73 24.49 -9.31
N SER A 172 7.56 24.16 -9.87
CA SER A 172 6.31 24.04 -9.12
C SER A 172 6.28 22.89 -8.12
N TYR A 173 7.14 21.88 -8.31
CA TYR A 173 7.23 20.73 -7.40
C TYR A 173 8.40 20.84 -6.42
N ARG A 174 9.27 21.85 -6.57
CA ARG A 174 10.41 22.04 -5.68
C ARG A 174 9.96 22.66 -4.36
N ASN A 175 10.09 21.92 -3.27
CA ASN A 175 9.68 22.39 -1.94
C ASN A 175 10.79 23.21 -1.24
N ARG A 176 10.45 23.74 -0.04
CA ARG A 176 11.37 24.53 0.80
C ARG A 176 12.62 23.77 1.29
N LYS A 177 12.60 22.43 1.25
CA LYS A 177 13.71 21.55 1.60
C LYS A 177 14.56 21.15 0.38
N HIS A 178 14.32 21.79 -0.77
CA HIS A 178 15.07 21.62 -2.02
C HIS A 178 14.98 20.23 -2.67
N PHE A 179 13.92 19.46 -2.40
CA PHE A 179 13.58 18.25 -3.16
C PHE A 179 12.23 18.40 -3.86
N PHE A 180 11.94 17.52 -4.83
CA PHE A 180 10.69 17.53 -5.59
C PHE A 180 9.63 16.72 -4.87
N SER A 181 8.42 17.26 -4.73
CA SER A 181 7.35 16.60 -3.97
C SER A 181 5.97 17.07 -4.38
N ILE A 182 4.98 16.21 -4.15
CA ILE A 182 3.55 16.56 -4.16
C ILE A 182 3.13 16.85 -2.72
N HIS A 183 2.47 17.97 -2.48
CA HIS A 183 1.89 18.29 -1.17
C HIS A 183 0.54 17.59 -1.04
N ALA A 184 0.45 16.61 -0.15
CA ALA A 184 -0.79 15.95 0.22
C ALA A 184 -1.35 16.62 1.48
N GLN A 185 -2.62 16.99 1.46
CA GLN A 185 -3.31 17.60 2.60
C GLN A 185 -4.55 16.78 2.96
N VAL A 186 -4.80 16.63 4.26
CA VAL A 186 -5.95 15.90 4.79
C VAL A 186 -6.64 16.77 5.83
N VAL A 187 -7.97 16.78 5.78
CA VAL A 187 -8.81 17.43 6.79
C VAL A 187 -9.50 16.33 7.59
N CYS A 188 -9.31 16.34 8.90
CA CYS A 188 -9.92 15.41 9.84
C CYS A 188 -10.96 16.13 10.71
N ASP A 189 -11.96 15.40 11.17
CA ASP A 189 -12.92 15.88 12.15
C ASP A 189 -12.42 15.62 13.59
N HIS A 190 -13.31 15.73 14.57
CA HIS A 190 -12.99 15.51 15.99
C HIS A 190 -12.95 14.02 16.37
N LYS A 191 -13.37 13.11 15.48
CA LYS A 191 -13.48 11.68 15.78
C LYS A 191 -12.09 11.05 15.67
N ARG A 192 -11.74 10.24 16.66
CA ARG A 192 -10.42 9.61 16.80
C ARG A 192 -10.47 8.13 16.43
#